data_AF-A0A0F9TXX6-F1
#
_entry.id   AF-A0A0F9TXX6-F1
#
_cell.length_a   1.000
_cell.length_b   1.000
_cell.length_c   1.000
_cell.angle_alpha   90.00
_cell.angle_beta   90.00
_cell.angle_gamma   90.00
#
_symmetry.space_group_name_H-M   'P 1'
#
loop_
_entity.id
_entity.type
_entity.pdbx_description
1 polymer ?
#
loop_
_entity_poly.entity_id
_entity_poly.type
_entity_poly.pdbx_seq_one_letter_code
_entity_poly.pdbx_strand_id
1 'polypeptide(L)'
;MKCKLVTEISAGVHNPEPYGTPLLPGHIIDLPKAFRLVQMGVAEPADDECRIRANRTEEQMAEAQRRYPVIAKGICPKDREDFFAGKMDGYNDDGSSIPGPNAGQDEDEEENEDEDE
;
A
#
# COMPACT_ATOMS: atom_id res chain seq x y z
N MET A 1 -11.18 24.71 -8.94
CA MET A 1 -9.84 24.33 -8.44
C MET A 1 -9.69 22.82 -8.60
N LYS A 2 -8.68 22.37 -9.36
CA LYS A 2 -8.46 20.96 -9.71
C LYS A 2 -7.17 20.47 -9.02
N CYS A 3 -7.18 19.23 -8.53
CA CYS A 3 -6.12 18.65 -7.70
C CYS A 3 -5.38 17.59 -8.53
N LYS A 4 -4.06 17.55 -8.43
CA LYS A 4 -3.24 16.56 -9.14
C LYS A 4 -2.60 15.57 -8.18
N LEU A 5 -2.60 14.30 -8.55
CA LEU A 5 -1.90 13.25 -7.82
C LEU A 5 -1.24 12.26 -8.76
N VAL A 6 -0.16 11.66 -8.27
CA VAL A 6 0.55 10.58 -8.94
C VAL A 6 0.14 9.26 -8.29
N THR A 7 -0.14 8.26 -9.10
CA THR A 7 -0.49 6.95 -8.59
C THR A 7 0.62 5.94 -8.84
N GLU A 8 1.10 5.28 -7.79
CA GLU A 8 1.84 4.02 -7.90
C GLU A 8 0.83 2.88 -7.83
N ILE A 9 0.24 2.49 -8.96
CA ILE A 9 -0.78 1.43 -8.99
C ILE A 9 -0.14 0.14 -9.47
N SER A 10 -0.10 -0.88 -8.61
CA SER A 10 -0.09 -2.26 -9.06
C SER A 10 -1.48 -2.58 -9.63
N ALA A 11 -1.61 -2.41 -10.95
CA ALA A 11 -2.71 -2.85 -11.82
C ALA A 11 -4.13 -2.91 -11.20
N GLY A 12 -5.00 -1.92 -11.49
CA GLY A 12 -6.45 -2.16 -11.37
C GLY A 12 -7.40 -0.97 -11.23
N VAL A 13 -6.92 0.23 -10.89
CA VAL A 13 -7.83 1.37 -10.66
C VAL A 13 -8.40 1.88 -11.99
N HIS A 14 -9.68 1.59 -12.23
CA HIS A 14 -10.42 2.09 -13.37
C HIS A 14 -10.91 3.52 -13.09
N ASN A 15 -10.68 4.43 -14.04
CA ASN A 15 -11.17 5.79 -13.99
C ASN A 15 -12.71 5.80 -14.16
N PRO A 16 -13.48 6.50 -13.29
CA PRO A 16 -14.94 6.41 -13.33
C PRO A 16 -15.65 7.08 -14.53
N GLU A 17 -14.99 7.84 -15.43
CA GLU A 17 -15.63 8.35 -16.67
C GLU A 17 -14.63 8.62 -17.81
N PRO A 18 -15.02 8.56 -19.10
CA PRO A 18 -15.73 7.51 -19.82
C PRO A 18 -14.78 6.63 -20.66
N TYR A 19 -13.53 6.44 -20.23
CA TYR A 19 -12.59 5.55 -20.91
C TYR A 19 -11.87 4.68 -19.89
N GLY A 20 -12.13 3.37 -19.96
CA GLY A 20 -11.45 2.30 -19.21
C GLY A 20 -9.99 2.14 -19.62
N THR A 21 -9.26 3.24 -19.70
CA THR A 21 -7.82 3.24 -19.90
C THR A 21 -7.21 2.94 -18.54
N PRO A 22 -6.47 1.83 -18.39
CA PRO A 22 -5.76 1.56 -17.16
C PRO A 22 -4.79 2.71 -16.89
N LEU A 23 -4.87 3.29 -15.70
CA LEU A 23 -3.91 4.28 -15.25
C LEU A 23 -2.55 3.57 -15.07
N LEU A 24 -1.57 4.00 -15.85
CA LEU A 24 -0.20 3.51 -15.68
C LEU A 24 0.43 4.15 -14.43
N PRO A 25 1.37 3.47 -13.76
CA PRO A 25 2.20 4.09 -12.74
C PRO A 25 2.81 5.40 -13.24
N GLY A 26 2.80 6.45 -12.41
CA GLY A 26 3.30 7.78 -12.80
C GLY A 26 2.28 8.69 -13.50
N HIS A 27 1.05 8.21 -13.75
CA HIS A 27 0.01 9.05 -14.36
C HIS A 27 -0.50 10.12 -13.39
N ILE A 28 -0.70 11.34 -13.91
CA ILE A 28 -1.26 12.45 -13.13
C ILE A 28 -2.77 12.48 -13.30
N ILE A 29 -3.50 12.27 -12.20
CA ILE A 29 -4.97 12.41 -12.18
C ILE A 29 -5.33 13.85 -11.82
N ASP A 30 -5.87 14.60 -12.78
CA ASP A 30 -6.34 15.98 -12.60
C ASP A 30 -7.86 16.04 -12.38
N LEU A 31 -8.29 15.74 -11.15
CA LEU A 31 -9.72 15.72 -10.78
C LEU A 31 -9.99 16.59 -9.54
N PRO A 32 -11.17 17.23 -9.42
CA PRO A 32 -11.50 18.08 -8.27
C PRO A 32 -11.45 17.36 -6.91
N LYS A 33 -11.60 16.03 -6.90
CA LYS A 33 -11.65 15.19 -5.69
C LYS A 33 -10.44 14.26 -5.56
N ALA A 34 -9.38 14.47 -6.33
CA ALA A 34 -8.21 13.58 -6.34
C ALA A 34 -7.58 13.46 -4.94
N PHE A 35 -7.53 14.55 -4.15
CA PHE A 35 -7.01 14.54 -2.77
C PHE A 35 -7.58 13.44 -1.86
N ARG A 36 -8.79 12.91 -2.15
CA ARG A 36 -9.35 11.79 -1.40
C ARG A 36 -8.57 10.49 -1.56
N LEU A 37 -7.98 10.25 -2.73
CA LEU A 37 -7.11 9.09 -2.97
C LEU A 37 -5.84 9.18 -2.12
N VAL A 38 -5.28 10.39 -1.98
CA VAL A 38 -4.15 10.65 -1.08
C VAL A 38 -4.56 10.42 0.38
N GLN A 39 -5.74 10.88 0.79
CA GLN A 39 -6.26 10.63 2.15
C GLN A 39 -6.46 9.15 2.48
N MET A 40 -6.70 8.32 1.46
CA MET A 40 -6.86 6.87 1.59
C MET A 40 -5.54 6.10 1.46
N GLY A 41 -4.42 6.77 1.17
CA GLY A 41 -3.12 6.12 0.98
C GLY A 41 -2.94 5.42 -0.36
N VAL A 42 -3.82 5.67 -1.34
CA VAL A 42 -3.78 5.03 -2.67
C VAL A 42 -2.82 5.73 -3.64
N ALA A 43 -2.48 6.99 -3.34
CA ALA A 43 -1.77 7.88 -4.25
C ALA A 43 -0.89 8.88 -3.50
N GLU A 44 0.07 9.46 -4.21
CA GLU A 44 0.93 10.53 -3.74
C GLU A 44 0.46 11.89 -4.27
N PRO A 45 0.55 12.96 -3.46
CA PRO A 45 0.24 14.30 -3.94
C PRO A 45 1.25 14.71 -5.02
N ALA A 46 0.76 15.10 -6.21
CA ALA A 46 1.64 15.55 -7.29
C ALA A 46 2.05 17.01 -7.14
N ASP A 47 1.27 17.79 -6.38
CA ASP A 47 1.49 19.21 -6.15
C ASP A 47 1.11 19.64 -4.73
N ASP A 48 1.53 20.86 -4.38
CA ASP A 48 1.25 21.47 -3.08
C ASP A 48 -0.24 21.71 -2.86
N GLU A 49 -1.02 21.99 -3.92
CA GLU A 49 -2.47 22.18 -3.81
C GLU A 49 -3.12 20.90 -3.28
N CYS A 50 -2.71 19.73 -3.79
CA CYS A 50 -3.26 18.46 -3.39
C CYS A 50 -2.81 18.05 -2.00
N ARG A 51 -1.55 18.35 -1.64
CA ARG A 51 -1.05 18.19 -0.26
C ARG A 51 -1.85 19.03 0.74
N ILE A 52 -2.08 20.31 0.43
CA ILE A 52 -2.86 21.22 1.28
C ILE A 52 -4.32 20.74 1.41
N ARG A 53 -4.95 20.31 0.30
CA ARG A 53 -6.33 19.80 0.32
C ARG A 53 -6.48 18.46 1.02
N ALA A 54 -5.46 17.61 0.99
CA ALA A 54 -5.46 16.36 1.74
C ALA A 54 -5.51 16.60 3.25
N ASN A 55 -4.97 17.74 3.72
CA ASN A 55 -4.95 18.16 5.13
C ASN A 55 -4.42 17.06 6.06
N ARG A 56 -3.27 16.50 5.69
CA ARG A 56 -2.57 15.41 6.38
C ARG A 56 -1.10 15.81 6.53
N THR A 57 -0.48 15.40 7.62
CA THR A 57 0.99 15.46 7.74
C THR A 57 1.64 14.39 6.87
N GLU A 58 2.93 14.54 6.57
CA GLU A 58 3.69 13.53 5.82
C GLU A 58 3.66 12.17 6.53
N GLU A 59 3.78 12.15 7.85
CA GLU A 59 3.66 10.94 8.67
C GLU A 59 2.29 10.26 8.52
N GLN A 60 1.20 11.05 8.53
CA GLN A 60 -0.15 10.52 8.36
C GLN A 60 -0.40 9.99 6.94
N MET A 61 0.22 10.60 5.93
CA MET A 61 0.15 10.10 4.55
C MET A 61 0.91 8.79 4.41
N ALA A 62 2.13 8.72 4.96
CA ALA A 62 2.94 7.50 4.98
C ALA A 62 2.23 6.36 5.73
N GLU A 63 1.58 6.64 6.87
CA GLU A 63 0.79 5.65 7.58
C GLU A 63 -0.41 5.17 6.75
N ALA A 64 -1.12 6.09 6.08
CA ALA A 64 -2.23 5.73 5.21
C ALA A 64 -1.77 4.83 4.05
N GLN A 65 -0.65 5.17 3.40
CA GLN A 65 -0.06 4.36 2.33
C GLN A 65 0.36 2.97 2.83
N ARG A 66 0.99 2.90 4.01
CA ARG A 66 1.35 1.61 4.62
C ARG A 66 0.13 0.75 4.96
N ARG A 67 -0.97 1.37 5.42
CA ARG A 67 -2.20 0.65 5.81
C ARG A 67 -3.06 0.24 4.61
N TYR A 68 -2.96 0.93 3.49
CA TYR A 68 -3.80 0.67 2.32
C TYR A 68 -3.70 -0.79 1.80
N PRO A 69 -2.51 -1.37 1.56
CA PRO A 69 -2.37 -2.76 1.09
C PRO A 69 -3.03 -3.78 2.02
N VAL A 70 -2.90 -3.58 3.34
CA VAL A 70 -3.51 -4.43 4.37
C VAL A 70 -5.03 -4.42 4.27
N ILE A 71 -5.61 -3.23 4.10
CA ILE A 71 -7.07 -3.06 3.98
C ILE A 71 -7.56 -3.60 2.64
N ALA A 72 -6.84 -3.30 1.55
CA ALA A 72 -7.18 -3.74 0.20
C ALA A 72 -7.18 -5.27 0.06
N LYS A 73 -6.25 -5.95 0.73
CA LYS A 73 -6.17 -7.42 0.77
C LYS A 73 -7.01 -8.05 1.88
N GLY A 74 -7.72 -7.26 2.69
CA GLY A 74 -8.58 -7.77 3.74
C GLY A 74 -7.85 -8.48 4.88
N ILE A 75 -6.59 -8.13 5.16
CA ILE A 75 -5.75 -8.77 6.18
C ILE A 75 -6.32 -8.53 7.58
N CYS A 76 -6.54 -9.63 8.31
CA CYS A 76 -7.04 -9.59 9.69
C CYS A 76 -6.05 -8.87 10.62
N PRO A 77 -6.49 -8.12 11.65
CA PRO A 77 -5.60 -7.39 12.54
C PRO A 77 -4.47 -8.22 13.17
N LYS A 78 -4.71 -9.51 13.46
CA LYS A 78 -3.72 -10.43 14.02
C LYS A 78 -2.61 -10.82 13.04
N ASP A 79 -2.88 -10.80 11.73
CA ASP A 79 -1.94 -11.27 10.70
C ASP A 79 -1.23 -10.09 10.00
N ARG A 80 -1.41 -8.86 10.51
CA ARG A 80 -0.81 -7.65 9.93
C ARG A 80 0.70 -7.62 10.08
N GLU A 81 1.21 -8.12 11.20
CA GLU A 81 2.65 -8.18 11.46
C GLU A 81 3.31 -9.13 10.47
N ASP A 82 2.73 -10.30 10.25
CA ASP A 82 3.19 -11.26 9.23
C ASP A 82 3.14 -10.69 7.82
N PHE A 83 2.09 -9.92 7.50
CA PHE A 83 2.01 -9.21 6.22
C PHE A 83 3.10 -8.15 6.06
N PHE A 84 3.35 -7.32 7.08
CA PHE A 84 4.41 -6.32 7.04
C PHE A 84 5.82 -6.91 7.06
N ALA A 85 5.99 -8.05 7.71
CA ALA A 85 7.23 -8.82 7.72
C ALA A 85 7.46 -9.58 6.40
N GLY A 86 6.47 -9.56 5.48
CA GLY A 86 6.55 -10.30 4.22
C GLY A 86 6.40 -11.81 4.36
N LYS A 87 5.97 -12.31 5.52
CA LYS A 87 5.71 -13.73 5.78
C LYS A 87 4.39 -14.19 5.16
N MET A 88 3.46 -13.25 4.94
CA MET A 88 2.15 -13.49 4.36
C MET A 88 1.87 -12.50 3.23
N ASP A 89 1.29 -12.97 2.12
CA ASP A 89 0.86 -12.08 1.02
C ASP A 89 -0.66 -11.88 0.97
N GLY A 90 -1.47 -12.71 1.62
CA GLY A 90 -2.93 -12.59 1.58
C GLY A 90 -3.67 -13.85 2.02
N TYR A 91 -4.93 -13.97 1.62
CA TYR A 91 -5.72 -15.18 1.79
C TYR A 91 -6.19 -15.73 0.45
N ASN A 92 -6.28 -17.04 0.34
CA ASN A 92 -7.00 -17.73 -0.73
C ASN A 92 -8.51 -17.59 -0.53
N ASP A 93 -9.29 -17.98 -1.54
CA ASP A 93 -10.76 -17.94 -1.51
C ASP A 93 -11.37 -18.82 -0.39
N ASP A 94 -10.64 -19.84 0.06
CA ASP A 94 -11.03 -20.72 1.17
C ASP A 94 -10.66 -20.17 2.56
N GLY A 95 -10.00 -18.99 2.61
CA GLY A 95 -9.54 -18.35 3.84
C GLY A 95 -8.18 -18.85 4.35
N SER A 96 -7.51 -19.75 3.64
CA SER A 96 -6.14 -20.16 3.98
C SER A 96 -5.12 -19.07 3.64
N SER A 97 -4.03 -18.98 4.40
CA SER A 97 -2.98 -17.98 4.21
C SER A 97 -2.15 -18.24 2.96
N ILE A 98 -1.92 -17.19 2.16
CA ILE A 98 -0.97 -17.19 1.05
C ILE A 98 0.41 -16.81 1.61
N PRO A 99 1.43 -17.67 1.46
CA PRO A 99 2.77 -17.38 1.95
C PRO A 99 3.36 -16.17 1.20
N GLY A 100 4.03 -15.30 1.95
CA GLY A 100 4.77 -14.16 1.41
C GLY A 100 6.22 -14.51 1.04
N PRO A 101 6.98 -13.55 0.49
CA PRO A 101 8.36 -13.76 0.05
C PRO A 101 9.32 -14.19 1.17
N ASN A 102 9.01 -13.87 2.43
CA ASN A 102 9.82 -14.23 3.61
C ASN A 102 9.22 -15.41 4.39
N ALA A 103 8.25 -16.15 3.83
CA ALA A 103 7.68 -17.32 4.48
C ALA A 103 8.76 -18.41 4.66
N GLY A 104 9.01 -18.82 5.91
CA GLY A 104 10.00 -19.86 6.24
C GLY A 104 11.42 -19.37 6.50
N GLN A 105 11.66 -18.05 6.53
CA GLN A 105 12.99 -17.49 6.86
C GLN A 105 13.28 -17.40 8.36
N ASP A 106 12.34 -17.83 9.21
CA ASP A 106 12.50 -17.78 10.68
C ASP A 106 13.43 -18.88 11.23
N GLU A 107 13.86 -19.84 10.41
CA GLU A 107 14.65 -21.01 10.88
C GLU A 107 16.18 -20.82 10.76
N ASP A 108 16.68 -19.70 10.21
CA ASP A 108 18.12 -19.53 9.91
C ASP A 108 18.87 -18.54 10.85
N GLU A 109 18.23 -18.00 11.90
CA GLU A 109 18.86 -17.01 12.81
C GLU A 109 19.29 -17.55 14.20
N GLU A 110 19.28 -18.86 14.43
CA GLU A 110 19.84 -19.47 15.66
C GLU A 110 20.92 -20.52 15.36
N GLU A 111 22.12 -20.09 14.93
CA GLU A 111 23.36 -20.87 15.13
C GLU A 111 24.59 -19.95 14.95
N ASN A 112 24.89 -19.15 15.97
CA ASN A 112 26.27 -18.76 16.27
C ASN A 112 26.43 -18.94 17.78
N GLU A 113 26.54 -20.20 18.20
CA GLU A 113 27.22 -20.52 19.46
C GLU A 113 28.70 -20.17 19.25
N ASP A 114 29.11 -18.98 19.69
CA ASP A 114 30.51 -18.67 19.90
C ASP A 114 31.02 -19.64 20.99
N GLU A 115 31.59 -20.77 20.58
CA GLU A 115 32.50 -21.59 21.40
C GLU A 115 33.76 -20.75 21.68
N ASP A 116 33.71 -19.93 22.72
CA ASP A 116 34.90 -19.32 23.30
C ASP A 116 35.72 -20.40 24.04
N GLU A 117 36.84 -20.78 23.44
CA GLU A 117 37.90 -21.69 23.93
C GLU A 117 38.79 -21.03 25.02
#